data_AF-A0A0E9Y0H2-F1
#
_entry.id   AF-A0A0E9Y0H2-F1
#
_cell.length_a   1.000
_cell.length_b   1.000
_cell.length_c   1.000
_cell.angle_alpha   90.00
_cell.angle_beta   90.00
_cell.angle_gamma   90.00
#
_symmetry.space_group_name_H-M   'P 1'
#
loop_
_entity.id
_entity.type
_entity.pdbx_description
1 polymer ?
#
loop_
_entity_poly.entity_id
_entity_poly.type
_entity_poly.pdbx_seq_one_letter_code
_entity_poly.pdbx_strand_id
1 'polypeptide(L)'
;MCENMEDVQEVLETNNIRNIAHTDYGQCRLPDPGTPIPEEWIDSLDMNFLNNFEVEEYVGFKNPLSEEYVFAVVAERVKMPLSQGGLCSQKYKIKIGEREIIEVSSLDLYQFKRGKRSSSTVGSCRVLVPSRGSGESEPPPVLPQSMEEIQSEIDKCLEEIWTLSEEERRKGIRRLYLRWHPDKNPDCLDLATEACKYLQKKIEELERGGMTGHRNCGPKQGSSQWSSAFRDFYQEWDQEASRHRRGRDTFNQRHSSRQYDFWSFHEGSSGPRPNPNPEEAHRWHRQAKCDLAAARNDTGGTSTEWCLYKVHQAVEKALIGAEYKNTGHRPKNSTSLASLAQNLSHVSPKLNTLPSMVHKLNQLGVDAKKTQYPNYHTSPGIPNDQFNSQNLAQVLDLSSEILTKIYSYIHE
;
A
#
# COMPACT_ATOMS: atom_id res chain seq x y z
N MET A 1 36.48 4.25 -6.50
CA MET A 1 36.15 4.96 -5.24
C MET A 1 35.04 5.89 -5.62
N CYS A 2 33.89 5.88 -4.94
CA CYS A 2 32.81 6.82 -5.25
C CYS A 2 33.24 8.20 -4.72
N GLU A 3 33.17 9.24 -5.54
CA GLU A 3 33.64 10.59 -5.18
C GLU A 3 32.49 11.48 -4.69
N ASN A 4 31.25 11.14 -5.02
CA ASN A 4 30.03 11.84 -4.59
C ASN A 4 28.87 10.86 -4.30
N MET A 5 27.73 11.40 -3.83
CA MET A 5 26.54 10.62 -3.48
C MET A 5 25.83 10.04 -4.72
N GLU A 6 25.96 10.66 -5.89
CA GLU A 6 25.40 10.12 -7.14
C GLU A 6 26.15 8.86 -7.60
N ASP A 7 27.47 8.83 -7.48
CA ASP A 7 28.31 7.66 -7.79
C ASP A 7 27.93 6.46 -6.89
N VAL A 8 27.64 6.74 -5.62
CA VAL A 8 27.16 5.72 -4.68
C VAL A 8 25.82 5.18 -5.15
N GLN A 9 24.90 6.04 -5.58
CA GLN A 9 23.57 5.64 -6.05
C GLN A 9 23.64 4.85 -7.37
N GLU A 10 24.48 5.25 -8.31
CA GLU A 10 24.70 4.55 -9.59
C GLU A 10 25.34 3.17 -9.37
N VAL A 11 26.30 3.06 -8.45
CA VAL A 11 26.91 1.79 -8.07
C VAL A 11 25.90 0.87 -7.38
N LEU A 12 25.02 1.41 -6.53
CA LEU A 12 23.95 0.64 -5.88
C LEU A 12 22.94 0.11 -6.90
N GLU A 13 22.51 0.94 -7.87
CA GLU A 13 21.64 0.55 -8.97
C GLU A 13 22.30 -0.51 -9.88
N THR A 14 23.58 -0.32 -10.22
CA THR A 14 24.35 -1.25 -11.07
C THR A 14 24.51 -2.63 -10.42
N ASN A 15 24.59 -2.69 -9.09
CA ASN A 15 24.70 -3.94 -8.34
C ASN A 15 23.35 -4.53 -7.91
N ASN A 16 22.23 -3.97 -8.37
CA ASN A 16 20.88 -4.36 -7.93
C ASN A 16 20.68 -4.27 -6.41
N ILE A 17 21.52 -3.49 -5.72
CA ILE A 17 21.39 -3.23 -4.28
C ILE A 17 20.45 -2.05 -4.14
N ARG A 18 19.15 -2.35 -4.14
CA ARG A 18 18.12 -1.36 -3.82
C ARG A 18 18.24 -0.98 -2.34
N ASN A 19 17.90 0.25 -1.98
CA ASN A 19 17.80 0.66 -0.58
C ASN A 19 16.49 0.07 -0.02
N ILE A 20 16.53 -1.24 0.26
CA ILE A 20 15.36 -2.07 0.50
C ILE A 20 14.77 -1.74 1.88
N ALA A 21 13.65 -1.03 1.86
CA ALA A 21 12.43 -1.61 2.40
C ALA A 21 11.59 -2.07 1.21
N HIS A 22 11.86 -3.27 0.68
CA HIS A 22 11.00 -3.94 -0.29
C HIS A 22 9.63 -4.00 0.36
N THR A 23 8.75 -3.10 -0.07
CA THR A 23 7.36 -3.11 0.36
C THR A 23 6.65 -3.78 -0.79
N ASP A 24 6.56 -5.10 -0.71
CA ASP A 24 5.63 -5.86 -1.54
C ASP A 24 4.23 -5.36 -1.19
N TYR A 25 3.73 -4.38 -1.94
CA TYR A 25 2.38 -3.82 -1.75
C TYR A 25 1.29 -4.84 -2.09
N GLY A 26 1.65 -6.05 -2.55
CA GLY A 26 0.74 -7.13 -2.91
C GLY A 26 -0.23 -7.58 -1.80
N GLN A 27 -0.08 -7.06 -0.57
CA GLN A 27 -0.96 -7.34 0.57
C GLN A 27 -1.65 -6.10 1.17
N CYS A 28 -1.43 -4.89 0.65
CA CYS A 28 -2.10 -3.67 1.12
C CYS A 28 -3.28 -3.32 0.22
N ARG A 29 -4.49 -3.13 0.79
CA ARG A 29 -5.62 -2.53 0.05
C ARG A 29 -5.44 -1.02 -0.01
N LEU A 30 -4.45 -0.59 -0.79
CA LEU A 30 -4.23 0.82 -1.08
C LEU A 30 -5.35 1.33 -2.00
N PRO A 31 -5.82 2.57 -1.82
CA PRO A 31 -6.73 3.20 -2.77
C PRO A 31 -6.14 3.22 -4.19
N ASP A 32 -7.00 3.14 -5.20
CA ASP A 32 -6.56 3.15 -6.59
C ASP A 32 -5.86 4.48 -6.93
N PRO A 33 -4.71 4.47 -7.62
CA PRO A 33 -4.09 5.68 -8.14
C PRO A 33 -5.09 6.49 -8.98
N GLY A 34 -5.09 7.80 -8.81
CA GLY A 34 -6.06 8.74 -9.40
C GLY A 34 -7.23 9.11 -8.52
N THR A 35 -7.48 8.36 -7.44
CA THR A 35 -8.50 8.75 -6.47
C THR A 35 -8.00 9.88 -5.58
N PRO A 36 -8.88 10.82 -5.17
CA PRO A 36 -8.50 11.90 -4.27
C PRO A 36 -8.12 11.36 -2.88
N ILE A 37 -7.07 11.92 -2.29
CA ILE A 37 -6.64 11.60 -0.93
C ILE A 37 -7.67 12.17 0.05
N PRO A 38 -8.33 11.34 0.88
CA PRO A 38 -9.27 11.83 1.88
C PRO A 38 -8.61 12.83 2.82
N GLU A 39 -9.34 13.87 3.25
CA GLU A 39 -8.82 14.94 4.11
C GLU A 39 -8.16 14.40 5.39
N GLU A 40 -8.66 13.28 5.92
CA GLU A 40 -8.10 12.58 7.06
C GLU A 40 -6.66 12.08 6.86
N TRP A 41 -6.23 11.79 5.63
CA TRP A 41 -4.90 11.26 5.32
C TRP A 41 -3.92 12.31 4.83
N ILE A 42 -4.34 13.54 4.52
CA ILE A 42 -3.43 14.57 3.99
C ILE A 42 -2.36 14.95 5.02
N ASP A 43 -2.66 14.89 6.32
CA ASP A 43 -1.64 15.16 7.35
C ASP A 43 -0.51 14.12 7.39
N SER A 44 -0.79 12.90 6.93
CA SER A 44 0.18 11.81 6.84
C SER A 44 1.17 11.98 5.69
N LEU A 45 0.95 12.94 4.78
CA LEU A 45 1.93 13.29 3.75
C LEU A 45 3.14 13.99 4.37
N ASP A 46 4.33 13.53 3.97
CA ASP A 46 5.59 14.11 4.35
C ASP A 46 5.90 15.36 3.52
N MET A 47 6.10 16.47 4.22
CA MET A 47 6.37 17.78 3.65
C MET A 47 7.84 17.97 3.30
N ASN A 48 8.71 17.02 3.62
CA ASN A 48 10.09 17.06 3.19
C ASN A 48 10.19 17.12 1.67
N PHE A 49 10.76 18.21 1.16
CA PHE A 49 10.92 18.45 -0.27
C PHE A 49 12.18 17.77 -0.85
N LEU A 50 13.07 17.26 0.01
CA LEU A 50 14.24 16.46 -0.34
C LEU A 50 13.94 14.95 -0.43
N ASN A 51 12.65 14.58 -0.40
CA ASN A 51 12.26 13.18 -0.53
C ASN A 51 12.67 12.64 -1.90
N ASN A 52 13.34 11.50 -1.89
CA ASN A 52 13.65 10.76 -3.10
C ASN A 52 12.60 9.66 -3.30
N PHE A 53 12.15 9.50 -4.54
CA PHE A 53 11.15 8.52 -4.92
C PHE A 53 11.73 7.39 -5.74
N GLU A 54 11.32 6.16 -5.43
CA GLU A 54 11.69 4.95 -6.16
C GLU A 54 10.62 4.55 -7.18
N VAL A 55 11.02 3.80 -8.21
CA VAL A 55 10.07 3.23 -9.18
C VAL A 55 9.18 2.20 -8.47
N GLU A 56 7.88 2.21 -8.79
CA GLU A 56 6.79 1.47 -8.12
C GLU A 56 6.42 1.98 -6.73
N GLU A 57 6.97 3.10 -6.27
CA GLU A 57 6.59 3.69 -4.98
C GLU A 57 5.19 4.33 -5.02
N TYR A 58 4.38 4.06 -4.00
CA TYR A 58 3.04 4.65 -3.82
C TYR A 58 3.13 5.97 -3.07
N VAL A 59 2.66 7.04 -3.70
CA VAL A 59 2.89 8.43 -3.29
C VAL A 59 1.60 9.25 -3.37
N GLY A 60 1.57 10.39 -2.67
CA GLY A 60 0.60 11.44 -2.93
C GLY A 60 1.11 12.39 -4.00
N PHE A 61 0.25 12.79 -4.92
CA PHE A 61 0.53 13.81 -5.93
C PHE A 61 -0.38 15.01 -5.69
N LYS A 62 0.19 16.22 -5.59
CA LYS A 62 -0.59 17.45 -5.56
C LYS A 62 -0.74 17.97 -6.98
N ASN A 63 -1.96 17.97 -7.51
CA ASN A 63 -2.25 18.46 -8.85
C ASN A 63 -2.11 19.99 -8.90
N PRO A 64 -1.21 20.57 -9.71
CA PRO A 64 -1.03 22.02 -9.79
C PRO A 64 -2.22 22.79 -10.39
N LEU A 65 -3.14 22.11 -11.08
CA LEU A 65 -4.31 22.74 -11.71
C LEU A 65 -5.52 22.77 -10.79
N SER A 66 -5.79 21.66 -10.08
CA SER A 66 -6.92 21.57 -9.15
C SER A 66 -6.56 21.89 -7.70
N GLU A 67 -5.27 21.95 -7.38
CA GLU A 67 -4.72 22.08 -6.02
C GLU A 67 -5.13 20.93 -5.07
N GLU A 68 -5.66 19.83 -5.62
CA GLU A 68 -6.08 18.65 -4.87
C GLU A 68 -4.97 17.60 -4.77
N TYR A 69 -4.98 16.85 -3.66
CA TYR A 69 -4.11 15.71 -3.43
C TYR A 69 -4.76 14.44 -3.96
N VAL A 70 -4.06 13.68 -4.80
CA VAL A 70 -4.51 12.40 -5.36
C VAL A 70 -3.46 11.31 -5.13
N PHE A 71 -3.89 10.06 -5.06
CA PHE A 71 -2.97 8.94 -4.97
C PHE A 71 -2.29 8.69 -6.32
N ALA A 72 -1.01 8.34 -6.32
CA ALA A 72 -0.24 8.05 -7.53
C ALA A 72 0.82 6.97 -7.27
N VAL A 73 1.35 6.39 -8.34
CA VAL A 73 2.49 5.47 -8.28
C VAL A 73 3.59 5.96 -9.21
N VAL A 74 4.83 5.96 -8.74
CA VAL A 74 5.99 6.34 -9.55
C VAL A 74 6.27 5.26 -10.58
N ALA A 75 6.23 5.61 -11.87
CA ALA A 75 6.44 4.68 -12.97
C ALA A 75 7.88 4.73 -13.50
N GLU A 76 8.49 5.91 -13.53
CA GLU A 76 9.85 6.08 -14.07
C GLU A 76 10.50 7.33 -13.49
N ARG A 77 11.81 7.28 -13.26
CA ARG A 77 12.63 8.46 -12.96
C ARG A 77 13.21 9.01 -14.26
N VAL A 78 12.98 10.30 -14.53
CA VAL A 78 13.48 10.95 -15.76
C VAL A 78 14.96 11.28 -15.60
N LYS A 79 15.83 10.73 -16.45
CA LYS A 79 17.27 11.03 -16.41
C LYS A 79 17.52 12.48 -16.85
N MET A 80 18.13 13.28 -15.96
CA MET A 80 18.55 14.65 -16.25
C MET A 80 20.06 14.68 -16.58
N PRO A 81 20.52 15.54 -17.51
CA PRO A 81 21.94 15.68 -17.82
C PRO A 81 22.72 16.28 -16.63
N LEU A 82 23.93 15.75 -16.39
CA LEU A 82 24.83 16.00 -15.25
C LEU A 82 25.14 17.47 -14.92
N SER A 83 24.82 18.42 -15.80
CA SER A 83 25.13 19.84 -15.65
C SER A 83 24.01 20.67 -15.00
N GLN A 84 22.85 20.07 -14.71
CA GLN A 84 21.71 20.77 -14.11
C GLN A 84 20.95 19.87 -13.11
N GLY A 85 21.07 20.18 -11.82
CA GLY A 85 19.99 19.96 -10.86
C GLY A 85 20.39 19.28 -9.55
N GLY A 86 20.21 20.01 -8.44
CA GLY A 86 20.07 19.37 -7.12
C GLY A 86 18.79 18.54 -7.02
N LEU A 87 18.58 17.86 -5.89
CA LEU A 87 17.48 16.88 -5.69
C LEU A 87 16.09 17.43 -6.06
N CYS A 88 15.87 18.74 -5.87
CA CYS A 88 14.61 19.42 -6.12
C CYS A 88 14.26 19.63 -7.61
N SER A 89 15.24 19.48 -8.52
CA SER A 89 15.03 19.61 -9.97
C SER A 89 14.69 18.26 -10.64
N GLN A 90 14.64 17.18 -9.86
CA GLN A 90 14.35 15.85 -10.38
C GLN A 90 12.89 15.75 -10.84
N LYS A 91 12.70 15.13 -12.01
CA LYS A 91 11.38 14.83 -12.57
C LYS A 91 11.08 13.34 -12.57
N TYR A 92 9.79 13.02 -12.48
CA TYR A 92 9.28 11.67 -12.42
C TYR A 92 8.10 11.51 -13.36
N LYS A 93 7.92 10.32 -13.92
CA LYS A 93 6.65 9.92 -14.53
C LYS A 93 5.83 9.16 -13.50
N ILE A 94 4.60 9.59 -13.28
CA ILE A 94 3.69 8.96 -12.33
C ILE A 94 2.43 8.44 -13.02
N LYS A 95 1.87 7.38 -12.47
CA LYS A 95 0.61 6.76 -12.87
C LYS A 95 -0.52 7.24 -11.96
N ILE A 96 -1.53 7.91 -12.52
CA ILE A 96 -2.70 8.49 -11.82
C ILE A 96 -3.99 7.70 -12.18
N GLY A 97 -3.84 6.44 -12.59
CA GLY A 97 -4.97 5.58 -13.01
C GLY A 97 -4.50 4.50 -13.97
N GLU A 98 -5.39 3.72 -14.55
CA GLU A 98 -4.99 2.57 -15.37
C GLU A 98 -4.16 2.94 -16.62
N ARG A 99 -4.37 4.13 -17.20
CA ARG A 99 -3.79 4.51 -18.50
C ARG A 99 -3.14 5.90 -18.54
N GLU A 100 -3.21 6.67 -17.46
CA GLU A 100 -2.69 8.02 -17.42
C GLU A 100 -1.31 8.05 -16.76
N ILE A 101 -0.30 8.40 -17.56
CA ILE A 101 1.08 8.62 -17.10
C ILE A 101 1.43 10.06 -17.42
N ILE A 102 1.81 10.83 -16.41
CA ILE A 102 2.21 12.24 -16.56
C ILE A 102 3.61 12.47 -15.99
N GLU A 103 4.32 13.44 -16.56
CA GLU A 103 5.61 13.92 -16.04
C GLU A 103 5.38 15.04 -15.04
N VAL A 104 5.97 14.93 -13.85
CA VAL A 104 5.81 15.85 -12.73
C VAL A 104 7.14 16.16 -12.05
N SER A 105 7.18 17.29 -11.33
CA SER A 105 8.31 17.66 -10.49
C SER A 105 8.34 16.84 -9.20
N SER A 106 9.53 16.59 -8.64
CA SER A 106 9.70 16.04 -7.29
C SER A 106 8.91 16.84 -6.23
N LEU A 107 8.78 18.15 -6.41
CA LEU A 107 8.08 19.04 -5.49
C LEU A 107 6.56 18.83 -5.47
N ASP A 108 6.00 18.17 -6.48
CA ASP A 108 4.57 17.83 -6.55
C ASP A 108 4.26 16.46 -5.91
N LEU A 109 5.28 15.69 -5.54
CA LEU A 109 5.16 14.33 -4.98
C LEU A 109 5.40 14.28 -3.48
N TYR A 110 4.66 13.45 -2.76
CA TYR A 110 4.69 13.37 -1.30
C TYR A 110 4.73 11.90 -0.87
N GLN A 111 5.64 11.56 0.04
CA GLN A 111 5.67 10.23 0.67
C GLN A 111 4.66 10.19 1.82
N PHE A 112 4.11 9.02 2.11
CA PHE A 112 3.32 8.81 3.33
C PHE A 112 4.26 8.49 4.50
N LYS A 113 4.15 9.26 5.58
CA LYS A 113 4.91 9.04 6.83
C LYS A 113 4.68 7.61 7.32
N ARG A 114 5.76 6.93 7.71
CA ARG A 114 5.72 5.62 8.36
C ARG A 114 5.81 5.80 9.87
N GLY A 115 4.89 5.20 10.61
CA GLY A 115 4.88 5.22 12.06
C GLY A 115 6.18 4.65 12.63
N LYS A 116 6.75 5.34 13.63
CA LYS A 116 7.86 4.80 14.42
C LYS A 116 7.34 3.59 15.20
N ARG A 117 7.74 2.38 14.81
CA ARG A 117 7.53 1.18 15.64
C ARG A 117 8.27 1.42 16.96
N SER A 118 7.55 1.53 18.07
CA SER A 118 8.15 1.52 19.39
C SER A 118 8.95 0.22 19.51
N SER A 119 10.28 0.35 19.60
CA SER A 119 11.19 -0.76 19.90
C SER A 119 10.84 -1.32 21.28
N SER A 120 9.98 -2.34 21.30
CA SER A 120 9.79 -3.20 22.45
C SER A 120 9.40 -4.57 21.93
N THR A 121 10.16 -5.57 22.36
CA THR A 121 10.05 -7.03 22.11
C THR A 121 10.74 -7.60 20.86
N VAL A 122 12.06 -7.82 21.02
CA VAL A 122 12.86 -9.02 20.68
C VAL A 122 12.54 -9.75 19.36
N GLY A 123 13.42 -9.57 18.38
CA GLY A 123 13.52 -10.36 17.16
C GLY A 123 14.80 -10.02 16.39
N SER A 124 15.93 -10.50 16.90
CA SER A 124 17.31 -10.40 16.39
C SER A 124 17.49 -10.18 14.87
N CYS A 125 17.90 -8.98 14.47
CA CYS A 125 18.72 -8.75 13.26
C CYS A 125 20.09 -8.24 13.72
N ARG A 126 21.08 -9.13 13.76
CA ARG A 126 22.48 -8.76 13.99
C ARG A 126 23.08 -8.21 12.70
N VAL A 127 23.45 -6.94 12.70
CA VAL A 127 24.34 -6.35 11.68
C VAL A 127 25.78 -6.70 12.06
N LEU A 128 26.51 -7.34 11.15
CA LEU A 128 27.94 -7.59 11.31
C LEU A 128 28.73 -6.35 10.91
N VAL A 129 29.52 -5.80 11.84
CA VAL A 129 30.45 -4.70 11.60
C VAL A 129 31.88 -5.25 11.57
N PRO A 130 32.73 -4.92 10.58
CA PRO A 130 34.14 -5.25 10.61
C PRO A 130 34.84 -4.46 11.73
N SER A 131 35.39 -5.19 12.70
CA SER A 131 36.11 -4.62 13.85
C SER A 131 37.44 -3.99 13.44
N ARG A 132 37.60 -2.69 13.67
CA ARG A 132 38.89 -2.04 13.89
C ARG A 132 38.76 -0.92 14.94
N GLY A 133 39.33 -1.19 16.12
CA GLY A 133 40.05 -0.23 16.97
C GLY A 133 39.27 0.91 17.64
N SER A 134 38.94 0.69 18.93
CA SER A 134 38.99 1.66 20.05
C SER A 134 38.69 3.15 19.78
N GLY A 135 37.57 3.62 20.31
CA GLY A 135 37.29 5.05 20.52
C GLY A 135 35.80 5.33 20.55
N GLU A 136 35.29 5.64 21.74
CA GLU A 136 33.93 6.06 22.09
C GLU A 136 33.18 6.87 21.01
N SER A 137 32.00 6.36 20.60
CA SER A 137 30.72 7.08 20.41
C SER A 137 29.78 6.26 19.51
N GLU A 138 28.73 5.69 20.09
CA GLU A 138 27.56 5.22 19.33
C GLU A 138 26.76 6.44 18.80
N PRO A 139 26.21 6.41 17.57
CA PRO A 139 25.29 7.43 17.12
C PRO A 139 23.83 7.06 17.49
N PRO A 140 23.09 7.93 18.21
CA PRO A 140 21.63 7.80 18.32
C PRO A 140 20.90 8.37 17.09
N PRO A 141 19.62 8.02 16.90
CA PRO A 141 18.78 8.52 15.80
C PRO A 141 18.18 9.89 16.17
N VAL A 142 18.51 10.96 15.42
CA VAL A 142 18.24 12.36 15.83
C VAL A 142 17.16 13.00 14.95
N LEU A 143 15.98 13.26 15.53
CA LEU A 143 15.21 14.47 15.22
C LEU A 143 16.06 15.65 15.72
N PRO A 144 16.21 16.79 15.01
CA PRO A 144 17.10 17.85 15.45
C PRO A 144 16.81 18.26 16.89
N GLN A 145 17.83 18.14 17.76
CA GLN A 145 17.68 18.24 19.22
C GLN A 145 17.93 19.66 19.74
N SER A 146 18.40 20.57 18.87
CA SER A 146 18.69 21.96 19.19
C SER A 146 18.11 22.93 18.16
N MET A 147 17.86 24.17 18.58
CA MET A 147 17.36 25.23 17.69
C MET A 147 18.37 25.57 16.60
N GLU A 148 19.66 25.49 16.92
CA GLU A 148 20.77 25.78 16.00
C GLU A 148 20.83 24.78 14.83
N GLU A 149 20.57 23.49 15.09
CA GLU A 149 20.46 22.47 14.05
C GLU A 149 19.29 22.73 13.11
N ILE A 150 18.13 23.10 13.66
CA ILE A 150 16.94 23.44 12.89
C ILE A 150 17.21 24.66 12.00
N GLN A 151 17.84 25.70 12.53
CA GLN A 151 18.21 26.89 11.77
C GLN A 151 19.17 26.55 10.62
N SER A 152 20.20 25.75 10.89
CA SER A 152 21.13 25.31 9.84
C SER A 152 20.46 24.46 8.76
N GLU A 153 19.50 23.61 9.15
CA GLU A 153 18.70 22.83 8.19
C GLU A 153 17.83 23.75 7.33
N ILE A 154 17.16 24.73 7.93
CA ILE A 154 16.35 25.73 7.22
C ILE A 154 17.21 26.51 6.22
N ASP A 155 18.38 26.98 6.64
CA ASP A 155 19.27 27.77 5.78
C ASP A 155 19.73 26.96 4.55
N LYS A 156 20.19 25.72 4.75
CA LYS A 156 20.58 24.82 3.65
C LYS A 156 19.41 24.55 2.70
N CYS A 157 18.22 24.31 3.25
CA CYS A 157 17.03 24.08 2.46
C CYS A 157 16.66 25.30 1.61
N LEU A 158 16.73 26.50 2.20
CA LEU A 158 16.47 27.75 1.49
C LEU A 158 17.48 28.00 0.38
N GLU A 159 18.76 27.75 0.62
CA GLU A 159 19.81 27.86 -0.41
C GLU A 159 19.49 27.00 -1.64
N GLU A 160 19.10 25.74 -1.44
CA GLU A 160 18.70 24.84 -2.53
C GLU A 160 17.44 25.34 -3.25
N ILE A 161 16.39 25.68 -2.49
CA ILE A 161 15.11 26.14 -3.04
C ILE A 161 15.28 27.44 -3.84
N TRP A 162 16.18 28.34 -3.43
CA TRP A 162 16.37 29.63 -4.11
C TRP A 162 17.03 29.49 -5.48
N THR A 163 17.70 28.37 -5.78
CA THR A 163 18.26 28.09 -7.11
C THR A 163 17.20 27.76 -8.17
N LEU A 164 15.97 27.44 -7.74
CA LEU A 164 14.88 27.02 -8.60
C LEU A 164 14.19 28.21 -9.31
N SER A 165 13.41 27.88 -10.35
CA SER A 165 12.50 28.83 -11.01
C SER A 165 11.46 29.37 -10.02
N GLU A 166 10.81 30.50 -10.34
CA GLU A 166 9.85 31.14 -9.43
C GLU A 166 8.69 30.19 -9.02
N GLU A 167 8.17 29.41 -9.97
CA GLU A 167 7.09 28.46 -9.74
C GLU A 167 7.50 27.30 -8.82
N GLU A 168 8.64 26.68 -9.09
CA GLU A 168 9.17 25.57 -8.28
C GLU A 168 9.67 26.07 -6.92
N ARG A 169 10.27 27.26 -6.87
CA ARG A 169 10.65 27.95 -5.62
C ARG A 169 9.43 28.13 -4.74
N ARG A 170 8.30 28.59 -5.30
CA ARG A 170 7.06 28.76 -4.52
C ARG A 170 6.55 27.44 -3.94
N LYS A 171 6.61 26.34 -4.69
CA LYS A 171 6.26 25.00 -4.18
C LYS A 171 7.20 24.56 -3.06
N GLY A 172 8.51 24.76 -3.24
CA GLY A 172 9.55 24.43 -2.25
C GLY A 172 9.37 25.19 -0.95
N ILE A 173 9.19 26.52 -1.02
CA ILE A 173 8.95 27.37 0.16
C ILE A 173 7.66 26.97 0.86
N ARG A 174 6.56 26.71 0.13
CA ARG A 174 5.32 26.20 0.73
C ARG A 174 5.54 24.89 1.49
N ARG A 175 6.26 23.92 0.91
CA ARG A 175 6.56 22.63 1.57
C ARG A 175 7.42 22.82 2.82
N LEU A 176 8.45 23.65 2.75
CA LEU A 176 9.31 23.96 3.89
C LEU A 176 8.53 24.68 5.00
N TYR A 177 7.62 25.60 4.64
CA TYR A 177 6.72 26.26 5.57
C TYR A 177 5.81 25.26 6.29
N LEU A 178 5.13 24.39 5.54
CA LEU A 178 4.25 23.37 6.12
C LEU A 178 5.04 22.35 6.96
N ARG A 179 6.28 22.01 6.59
CA ARG A 179 7.13 21.09 7.38
C ARG A 179 7.36 21.61 8.80
N TRP A 180 7.65 22.91 8.95
CA TRP A 180 7.96 23.52 10.23
C TRP A 180 6.77 24.19 10.91
N HIS A 181 5.57 24.17 10.30
CA HIS A 181 4.39 24.78 10.87
C HIS A 181 3.94 24.09 12.18
N PRO A 182 3.51 24.84 13.22
CA PRO A 182 3.12 24.28 14.53
C PRO A 182 1.99 23.24 14.45
N ASP A 183 0.98 23.43 13.60
CA ASP A 183 -0.13 22.45 13.46
C ASP A 183 0.33 21.08 12.94
N LYS A 184 1.43 21.03 12.19
CA LYS A 184 2.03 19.80 11.64
C LYS A 184 2.95 19.10 12.66
N ASN A 185 3.31 19.79 13.75
CA ASN A 185 4.26 19.36 14.76
C ASN A 185 3.69 19.55 16.19
N PRO A 186 2.57 18.90 16.53
CA PRO A 186 1.91 19.08 17.83
C PRO A 186 2.77 18.63 19.02
N ASP A 187 3.66 17.66 18.81
CA ASP A 187 4.51 17.09 19.87
C ASP A 187 5.66 18.02 20.27
N CYS A 188 5.99 19.03 19.45
CA CYS A 188 7.09 19.97 19.67
C CYS A 188 6.69 21.41 19.31
N LEU A 189 5.53 21.85 19.80
CA LEU A 189 4.89 23.13 19.45
C LEU A 189 5.82 24.35 19.58
N ASP A 190 6.56 24.47 20.68
CA ASP A 190 7.43 25.63 20.94
C ASP A 190 8.58 25.70 19.93
N LEU A 191 9.26 24.58 19.69
CA LEU A 191 10.34 24.49 18.71
C LEU A 191 9.83 24.75 17.29
N ALA A 192 8.70 24.17 16.91
CA ALA A 192 8.09 24.39 15.61
C ALA A 192 7.69 25.86 15.40
N THR A 193 7.16 26.50 16.44
CA THR A 193 6.79 27.93 16.40
C THR A 193 8.02 28.81 16.16
N GLU A 194 9.11 28.58 16.88
CA GLU A 194 10.35 29.35 16.69
C GLU A 194 11.02 29.04 15.34
N ALA A 195 11.00 27.79 14.89
CA ALA A 195 11.48 27.39 13.57
C ALA A 195 10.70 28.08 12.45
N CYS A 196 9.37 28.13 12.55
CA CYS A 196 8.50 28.80 11.59
C CYS A 196 8.76 30.32 11.56
N LYS A 197 8.93 30.98 12.72
CA LYS A 197 9.31 32.41 12.79
C LYS A 197 10.68 32.67 12.15
N TYR A 198 11.67 31.83 12.43
CA TYR A 198 13.00 31.94 11.85
C TYR A 198 12.94 31.81 10.32
N LEU A 199 12.22 30.81 9.82
CA LEU A 199 11.99 30.59 8.40
C LEU A 199 11.37 31.81 7.73
N GLN A 200 10.28 32.36 8.29
CA GLN A 200 9.63 33.57 7.75
C GLN A 200 10.60 34.76 7.67
N LYS A 201 11.35 35.01 8.76
CA LYS A 201 12.37 36.06 8.80
C LYS A 201 13.44 35.86 7.71
N LYS A 202 13.91 34.63 7.51
CA LYS A 202 14.92 34.35 6.50
C LYS A 202 14.43 34.52 5.08
N ILE A 203 13.20 34.12 4.78
CA ILE A 203 12.57 34.36 3.49
C ILE A 203 12.51 35.87 3.21
N GLU A 204 12.07 36.68 4.18
CA GLU A 204 12.01 38.14 4.02
C GLU A 204 13.40 38.78 3.80
N GLU A 205 14.43 38.27 4.48
CA GLU A 205 15.81 38.72 4.26
C GLU A 205 16.29 38.41 2.84
N LEU A 206 15.99 37.22 2.31
CA LEU A 206 16.35 36.80 0.95
C LEU A 206 15.59 37.59 -0.13
N GLU A 207 14.30 37.85 0.07
CA GLU A 207 13.49 38.70 -0.83
C GLU A 207 14.04 40.12 -0.90
N ARG A 208 14.38 40.71 0.25
CA ARG A 208 14.97 42.05 0.33
C ARG A 208 16.40 42.12 -0.21
N GLY A 209 17.19 41.05 -0.02
CA GLY A 209 18.55 40.93 -0.53
C GLY A 209 18.61 40.85 -2.05
N GLY A 210 17.67 40.15 -2.69
CA GLY A 210 17.54 40.07 -4.14
C GLY A 210 17.21 41.40 -4.83
N MET A 211 16.55 42.32 -4.12
CA MET A 211 16.18 43.65 -4.64
C MET A 211 17.35 44.66 -4.73
N THR A 212 18.51 44.33 -4.17
CA THR A 212 19.69 45.24 -4.15
C THR A 212 20.68 45.02 -5.30
N GLY A 213 20.47 44.00 -6.15
CA GLY A 213 21.37 43.58 -7.23
C GLY A 213 21.20 44.28 -8.58
N HIS A 214 20.19 45.12 -8.79
CA HIS A 214 20.00 45.87 -10.04
C HIS A 214 20.10 47.39 -9.81
N ARG A 215 21.31 47.91 -9.59
CA ARG A 215 21.61 49.34 -9.82
C ARG A 215 22.13 49.53 -11.24
N ASN A 216 21.21 49.74 -12.18
CA ASN A 216 21.32 50.70 -13.29
C ASN A 216 20.25 50.38 -14.35
N CYS A 217 19.08 51.01 -14.25
CA CYS A 217 18.21 51.34 -15.38
C CYS A 217 17.26 52.46 -14.92
N GLY A 218 17.24 53.57 -15.65
CA GLY A 218 16.39 54.74 -15.36
C GLY A 218 14.88 54.46 -15.42
N PRO A 219 14.04 55.46 -15.10
CA PRO A 219 12.62 55.26 -14.90
C PRO A 219 11.94 54.99 -16.24
N LYS A 220 11.58 53.73 -16.50
CA LYS A 220 10.62 53.35 -17.53
C LYS A 220 9.29 53.00 -16.86
N GLN A 221 8.33 53.90 -17.00
CA GLN A 221 6.91 53.63 -16.76
C GLN A 221 6.46 52.47 -17.65
N GLY A 222 5.77 51.49 -17.05
CA GLY A 222 5.07 50.44 -17.78
C GLY A 222 5.58 49.02 -17.54
N SER A 223 5.38 48.50 -16.32
CA SER A 223 5.10 47.08 -16.06
C SER A 223 4.77 46.91 -14.58
N SER A 224 3.49 47.07 -14.22
CA SER A 224 2.96 46.62 -12.94
C SER A 224 2.59 45.15 -13.08
N GLN A 225 3.54 44.26 -12.81
CA GLN A 225 3.28 42.83 -12.70
C GLN A 225 3.95 42.31 -11.42
N TRP A 226 3.37 42.75 -10.30
CA TRP A 226 3.33 42.15 -8.97
C TRP A 226 4.18 40.87 -8.78
N SER A 227 5.41 40.99 -8.28
CA SER A 227 6.04 39.85 -7.60
C SER A 227 5.35 39.73 -6.24
N SER A 228 4.46 38.76 -6.07
CA SER A 228 3.77 38.55 -4.78
C SER A 228 4.81 38.14 -3.75
N ALA A 229 4.88 38.86 -2.64
CA ALA A 229 5.79 38.50 -1.57
C ALA A 229 5.32 37.19 -0.94
N PHE A 230 6.24 36.34 -0.46
CA PHE A 230 5.86 35.08 0.19
C PHE A 230 4.94 35.29 1.38
N ARG A 231 5.06 36.45 2.04
CA ARG A 231 4.18 36.89 3.12
C ARG A 231 2.69 36.86 2.74
N ASP A 232 2.36 37.13 1.48
CA ASP A 232 0.98 37.15 1.00
C ASP A 232 0.32 35.74 1.07
N PHE A 233 1.13 34.67 1.04
CA PHE A 233 0.66 33.28 1.06
C PHE A 233 0.60 32.67 2.46
N TYR A 234 1.19 33.30 3.48
CA TYR A 234 1.26 32.71 4.83
C TYR A 234 -0.12 32.41 5.40
N GLN A 235 -1.09 33.31 5.21
CA GLN A 235 -2.45 33.08 5.67
C GLN A 235 -3.11 31.85 5.00
N GLU A 236 -2.82 31.62 3.72
CA GLU A 236 -3.32 30.45 2.99
C GLU A 236 -2.66 29.17 3.51
N TRP A 237 -1.34 29.19 3.72
CA TRP A 237 -0.59 28.02 4.22
C TRP A 237 -0.91 27.69 5.68
N ASP A 238 -1.20 28.70 6.51
CA ASP A 238 -1.70 28.51 7.87
C ASP A 238 -3.06 27.80 7.86
N GLN A 239 -3.99 28.27 7.01
CA GLN A 239 -5.28 27.62 6.85
C GLN A 239 -5.12 26.19 6.35
N GLU A 240 -4.19 25.95 5.43
CA GLU A 240 -3.89 24.63 4.91
C GLU A 240 -3.36 23.69 6.00
N ALA A 241 -2.39 24.14 6.79
CA ALA A 241 -1.85 23.36 7.91
C ALA A 241 -2.94 23.03 8.95
N SER A 242 -3.81 24.00 9.26
CA SER A 242 -4.96 23.79 10.14
C SER A 242 -5.97 22.79 9.56
N ARG A 243 -6.19 22.77 8.24
CA ARG A 243 -7.04 21.75 7.58
C ARG A 243 -6.44 20.36 7.68
N HIS A 244 -5.14 20.21 7.43
CA HIS A 244 -4.43 18.94 7.60
C HIS A 244 -4.60 18.41 9.03
N ARG A 245 -4.32 19.25 10.04
CA ARG A 245 -4.51 18.90 11.45
C ARG A 245 -5.94 18.49 11.75
N ARG A 246 -6.94 19.24 11.27
CA ARG A 246 -8.36 18.91 11.45
C ARG A 246 -8.72 17.54 10.85
N GLY A 247 -8.16 17.21 9.70
CA GLY A 247 -8.29 15.89 9.08
C GLY A 247 -7.79 14.79 10.01
N ARG A 248 -6.56 14.90 10.52
CA ARG A 248 -5.99 13.97 11.50
C ARG A 248 -6.84 13.88 12.77
N ASP A 249 -7.26 15.01 13.32
CA ASP A 249 -8.05 15.04 14.55
C ASP A 249 -9.42 14.36 14.34
N THR A 250 -10.02 14.54 13.17
CA THR A 250 -11.26 13.85 12.76
C THR A 250 -11.05 12.33 12.67
N PHE A 251 -9.92 11.89 12.11
CA PHE A 251 -9.56 10.47 12.11
C PHE A 251 -9.47 9.93 13.53
N ASN A 252 -8.69 10.57 14.40
CA ASN A 252 -8.49 10.14 15.78
C ASN A 252 -9.80 10.11 16.57
N GLN A 253 -10.73 11.02 16.32
CA GLN A 253 -12.08 11.00 16.90
C GLN A 253 -12.89 9.79 16.43
N ARG A 254 -12.88 9.51 15.11
CA ARG A 254 -13.62 8.38 14.52
C ARG A 254 -12.99 7.02 14.86
N HIS A 255 -11.68 6.99 15.05
CA HIS A 255 -10.87 5.77 15.18
C HIS A 255 -10.03 5.82 16.47
N SER A 256 -10.66 6.12 17.60
CA SER A 256 -9.97 6.33 18.88
C SER A 256 -9.13 5.15 19.37
N SER A 257 -9.41 3.93 18.90
CA SER A 257 -8.66 2.72 19.24
C SER A 257 -7.53 2.39 18.25
N ARG A 258 -7.31 3.20 17.21
CA ARG A 258 -6.29 2.96 16.19
C ARG A 258 -5.27 4.08 16.16
N GLN A 259 -4.02 3.70 15.92
CA GLN A 259 -2.95 4.67 15.70
C GLN A 259 -3.14 5.35 14.34
N TYR A 260 -2.84 6.65 14.28
CA TYR A 260 -2.79 7.40 13.03
C TYR A 260 -1.53 7.03 12.24
N ASP A 261 -1.64 5.99 11.42
CA ASP A 261 -0.58 5.55 10.50
C ASP A 261 -1.22 5.04 9.20
N PHE A 262 -0.95 5.73 8.09
CA PHE A 262 -1.54 5.44 6.79
C PHE A 262 -1.27 4.00 6.37
N TRP A 263 -0.02 3.57 6.49
CA TRP A 263 0.39 2.23 6.08
C TRP A 263 -0.27 1.15 6.93
N SER A 264 -0.23 1.24 8.25
CA SER A 264 -0.88 0.27 9.15
C SER A 264 -2.40 0.21 8.96
N PHE A 265 -3.04 1.35 8.65
CA PHE A 265 -4.47 1.41 8.39
C PHE A 265 -4.87 0.64 7.11
N HIS A 266 -4.08 0.80 6.05
CA HIS A 266 -4.31 0.11 4.77
C HIS A 266 -3.71 -1.31 4.72
N GLU A 267 -2.73 -1.61 5.57
CA GLU A 267 -2.21 -2.95 5.86
C GLU A 267 -3.26 -3.78 6.63
N GLY A 268 -4.04 -3.14 7.51
CA GLY A 268 -5.12 -3.75 8.30
C GLY A 268 -6.52 -3.75 7.66
N SER A 269 -6.67 -3.23 6.44
CA SER A 269 -7.93 -3.25 5.67
C SER A 269 -8.01 -4.38 4.64
N SER A 270 -6.89 -5.07 4.43
CA SER A 270 -6.92 -6.49 4.10
C SER A 270 -7.59 -7.19 5.27
N GLY A 271 -8.52 -8.12 5.01
CA GLY A 271 -8.88 -9.10 6.03
C GLY A 271 -7.61 -9.65 6.69
N PRO A 272 -7.69 -10.14 7.94
CA PRO A 272 -6.52 -10.52 8.75
C PRO A 272 -5.46 -11.15 7.86
N ARG A 273 -4.18 -10.69 7.98
CA ARG A 273 -3.02 -11.35 7.37
C ARG A 273 -3.34 -12.84 7.31
N PRO A 274 -3.20 -13.51 6.15
CA PRO A 274 -3.41 -14.94 6.11
C PRO A 274 -2.64 -15.51 7.30
N ASN A 275 -3.40 -16.02 8.27
CA ASN A 275 -2.85 -16.65 9.45
C ASN A 275 -3.16 -18.12 9.20
N PRO A 276 -2.43 -18.79 8.29
CA PRO A 276 -2.66 -20.18 7.97
C PRO A 276 -3.00 -20.95 9.23
N ASN A 277 -4.15 -21.59 9.22
CA ASN A 277 -4.53 -22.48 10.30
C ASN A 277 -4.40 -23.92 9.78
N PRO A 278 -3.17 -24.47 9.73
CA PRO A 278 -2.94 -25.80 9.19
C PRO A 278 -3.68 -26.86 10.02
N GLU A 279 -3.80 -26.68 11.35
CA GLU A 279 -4.54 -27.59 12.22
C GLU A 279 -6.02 -27.68 11.83
N GLU A 280 -6.67 -26.53 11.64
CA GLU A 280 -8.07 -26.49 11.20
C GLU A 280 -8.21 -26.97 9.74
N ALA A 281 -7.26 -26.65 8.85
CA ALA A 281 -7.22 -27.20 7.50
C ALA A 281 -7.19 -28.74 7.51
N HIS A 282 -6.37 -29.35 8.37
CA HIS A 282 -6.33 -30.81 8.57
C HIS A 282 -7.64 -31.36 9.15
N ARG A 283 -8.26 -30.65 10.10
CA ARG A 283 -9.54 -31.05 10.69
C ARG A 283 -10.64 -31.12 9.63
N TRP A 284 -10.76 -30.09 8.79
CA TRP A 284 -11.74 -30.05 7.69
C TRP A 284 -11.46 -31.10 6.63
N HIS A 285 -10.19 -31.30 6.27
CA HIS A 285 -9.78 -32.36 5.33
C HIS A 285 -10.13 -33.76 5.84
N ARG A 286 -9.96 -34.00 7.15
CA ARG A 286 -10.34 -35.27 7.78
C ARG A 286 -11.83 -35.55 7.64
N GLN A 287 -12.68 -34.54 7.87
CA GLN A 287 -14.13 -34.70 7.66
C GLN A 287 -14.45 -34.93 6.17
N ALA A 288 -13.81 -34.21 5.25
CA ALA A 288 -13.98 -34.42 3.81
C ALA A 288 -13.68 -35.87 3.38
N LYS A 289 -12.62 -36.48 3.93
CA LYS A 289 -12.30 -37.89 3.71
C LYS A 289 -13.39 -38.84 4.24
N CYS A 290 -13.91 -38.57 5.44
CA CYS A 290 -15.02 -39.36 6.00
C CYS A 290 -16.28 -39.25 5.14
N ASP A 291 -16.61 -38.05 4.67
CA ASP A 291 -17.79 -37.81 3.83
C ASP A 291 -17.66 -38.52 2.48
N LEU A 292 -16.48 -38.50 1.85
CA LEU A 292 -16.23 -39.24 0.61
C LEU A 292 -16.30 -40.76 0.83
N ALA A 293 -15.80 -41.26 1.96
CA ALA A 293 -15.94 -42.67 2.31
C ALA A 293 -17.42 -43.05 2.52
N ALA A 294 -18.20 -42.19 3.16
CA ALA A 294 -19.64 -42.39 3.33
C ALA A 294 -20.42 -42.33 2.01
N ALA A 295 -19.97 -41.55 1.03
CA ALA A 295 -20.56 -41.51 -0.31
C ALA A 295 -20.41 -42.85 -1.04
N ARG A 296 -19.28 -43.55 -0.86
CA ARG A 296 -19.02 -44.86 -1.49
C ARG A 296 -20.03 -45.93 -1.09
N ASN A 297 -20.66 -45.79 0.08
CA ASN A 297 -21.67 -46.73 0.57
C ASN A 297 -23.00 -46.64 -0.21
N ASP A 298 -23.25 -45.52 -0.91
CA ASP A 298 -24.52 -45.27 -1.62
C ASP A 298 -24.42 -45.58 -3.12
N THR A 299 -23.47 -46.43 -3.52
CA THR A 299 -23.22 -46.78 -4.94
C THR A 299 -24.17 -47.87 -5.48
N GLY A 300 -25.07 -48.41 -4.64
CA GLY A 300 -26.03 -49.46 -4.99
C GLY A 300 -27.18 -49.04 -5.92
N GLY A 301 -27.17 -47.81 -6.43
CA GLY A 301 -28.09 -47.31 -7.46
C GLY A 301 -29.49 -46.89 -6.99
N THR A 302 -29.86 -47.17 -5.73
CA THR A 302 -31.15 -46.78 -5.15
C THR A 302 -31.13 -45.43 -4.43
N SER A 303 -29.95 -44.84 -4.25
CA SER A 303 -29.73 -43.61 -3.48
C SER A 303 -28.65 -42.73 -4.12
N THR A 304 -28.68 -42.64 -5.46
CA THR A 304 -27.68 -41.90 -6.26
C THR A 304 -27.57 -40.44 -5.83
N GLU A 305 -28.70 -39.79 -5.53
CA GLU A 305 -28.77 -38.41 -5.04
C GLU A 305 -28.01 -38.21 -3.73
N TRP A 306 -28.03 -39.21 -2.83
CA TRP A 306 -27.30 -39.16 -1.57
C TRP A 306 -25.80 -39.32 -1.76
N CYS A 307 -25.38 -40.19 -2.70
CA CYS A 307 -23.99 -40.28 -3.11
C CYS A 307 -23.46 -38.93 -3.62
N LEU A 308 -24.21 -38.31 -4.55
CA LEU A 308 -23.86 -37.01 -5.13
C LEU A 308 -23.82 -35.89 -4.07
N TYR A 309 -24.78 -35.88 -3.13
CA TYR A 309 -24.79 -34.91 -2.04
C TYR A 309 -23.61 -35.09 -1.08
N LYS A 310 -23.28 -36.33 -0.70
CA LYS A 310 -22.12 -36.62 0.14
C LYS A 310 -20.81 -36.24 -0.56
N VAL A 311 -20.71 -36.44 -1.88
CA VAL A 311 -19.58 -35.93 -2.68
C VAL A 311 -19.51 -34.41 -2.66
N HIS A 312 -20.64 -33.72 -2.85
CA HIS A 312 -20.70 -32.26 -2.72
C HIS A 312 -20.14 -31.80 -1.36
N GLN A 313 -20.60 -32.43 -0.28
CA GLN A 313 -20.16 -32.15 1.09
C GLN A 313 -18.67 -32.42 1.31
N ALA A 314 -18.14 -33.51 0.75
CA ALA A 314 -16.71 -33.83 0.82
C ALA A 314 -15.85 -32.77 0.13
N VAL A 315 -16.23 -32.38 -1.10
CA VAL A 315 -15.49 -31.38 -1.88
C VAL A 315 -15.59 -29.99 -1.25
N GLU A 316 -16.78 -29.60 -0.76
CA GLU A 316 -16.96 -28.32 -0.04
C GLU A 316 -16.02 -28.22 1.16
N LYS A 317 -16.01 -29.25 2.01
CA LYS A 317 -15.16 -29.26 3.21
C LYS A 317 -13.67 -29.28 2.87
N ALA A 318 -13.28 -29.97 1.80
CA ALA A 318 -11.89 -29.95 1.34
C ALA A 318 -11.48 -28.54 0.89
N LEU A 319 -12.29 -27.86 0.08
CA LEU A 319 -12.03 -26.49 -0.37
C LEU A 319 -11.99 -25.51 0.81
N ILE A 320 -12.90 -25.64 1.78
CA ILE A 320 -12.86 -24.85 3.02
C ILE A 320 -11.56 -25.11 3.79
N GLY A 321 -11.10 -26.37 3.86
CA GLY A 321 -9.80 -26.71 4.46
C GLY A 321 -8.63 -26.00 3.77
N ALA A 322 -8.63 -25.94 2.43
CA ALA A 322 -7.62 -25.18 1.68
C ALA A 322 -7.69 -23.67 1.99
N GLU A 323 -8.89 -23.11 2.14
CA GLU A 323 -9.08 -21.70 2.53
C GLU A 323 -8.58 -21.42 3.95
N TYR A 324 -8.73 -22.34 4.90
CA TYR A 324 -8.13 -22.22 6.23
C TYR A 324 -6.60 -22.22 6.19
N LYS A 325 -5.99 -23.06 5.33
CA LYS A 325 -4.54 -22.98 5.10
C LYS A 325 -4.14 -21.65 4.46
N ASN A 326 -4.90 -21.19 3.48
CA ASN A 326 -4.55 -19.97 2.76
C ASN A 326 -4.72 -18.72 3.62
N THR A 327 -5.89 -18.55 4.25
CA THR A 327 -6.31 -17.29 4.88
C THR A 327 -6.46 -17.38 6.41
N GLY A 328 -6.45 -18.57 6.99
CA GLY A 328 -6.71 -18.79 8.42
C GLY A 328 -8.19 -18.79 8.82
N HIS A 329 -9.09 -18.53 7.88
CA HIS A 329 -10.50 -18.29 8.17
C HIS A 329 -11.40 -19.08 7.23
N ARG A 330 -12.63 -19.35 7.69
CA ARG A 330 -13.68 -19.86 6.81
C ARG A 330 -14.07 -18.79 5.79
N PRO A 331 -14.36 -19.17 4.53
CA PRO A 331 -14.97 -18.28 3.55
C PRO A 331 -16.23 -17.62 4.12
N LYS A 332 -16.32 -16.28 4.03
CA LYS A 332 -17.52 -15.54 4.43
C LYS A 332 -18.61 -15.75 3.37
N ASN A 333 -19.85 -15.92 3.81
CA ASN A 333 -21.06 -16.20 3.01
C ASN A 333 -21.13 -17.63 2.41
N SER A 334 -22.35 -18.01 2.00
CA SER A 334 -22.63 -19.28 1.31
C SER A 334 -22.10 -19.23 -0.13
N THR A 335 -20.80 -19.46 -0.27
CA THR A 335 -20.09 -19.43 -1.56
C THR A 335 -20.20 -20.77 -2.27
N SER A 336 -20.51 -20.76 -3.56
CA SER A 336 -20.63 -21.99 -4.36
C SER A 336 -19.28 -22.72 -4.48
N LEU A 337 -19.29 -24.04 -4.74
CA LEU A 337 -18.06 -24.81 -5.01
C LEU A 337 -17.22 -24.19 -6.13
N ALA A 338 -17.86 -23.71 -7.19
CA ALA A 338 -17.16 -23.12 -8.34
C ALA A 338 -16.42 -21.84 -7.95
N SER A 339 -17.06 -20.99 -7.14
CA SER A 339 -16.45 -19.77 -6.63
C SER A 339 -15.28 -20.05 -5.69
N LEU A 340 -15.41 -21.03 -4.78
CA LEU A 340 -14.31 -21.45 -3.91
C LEU A 340 -13.12 -22.01 -4.70
N ALA A 341 -13.40 -22.88 -5.68
CA ALA A 341 -12.36 -23.43 -6.54
C ALA A 341 -11.65 -22.37 -7.38
N GLN A 342 -12.40 -21.38 -7.89
CA GLN A 342 -11.83 -20.26 -8.64
C GLN A 342 -10.89 -19.42 -7.76
N ASN A 343 -11.31 -19.06 -6.56
CA ASN A 343 -10.48 -18.28 -5.63
C ASN A 343 -9.17 -19.02 -5.31
N LEU A 344 -9.25 -20.31 -5.01
CA LEU A 344 -8.08 -21.13 -4.69
C LEU A 344 -7.16 -21.41 -5.89
N SER A 345 -7.66 -21.32 -7.11
CA SER A 345 -6.87 -21.61 -8.33
C SER A 345 -5.68 -20.65 -8.51
N HIS A 346 -5.79 -19.43 -7.97
CA HIS A 346 -4.75 -18.41 -8.02
C HIS A 346 -3.75 -18.50 -6.85
N VAL A 347 -4.05 -19.31 -5.82
CA VAL A 347 -3.27 -19.39 -4.58
C VAL A 347 -2.03 -20.28 -4.74
N SER A 348 -2.15 -21.39 -5.47
CA SER A 348 -1.04 -22.31 -5.71
C SER A 348 -1.15 -22.92 -7.11
N PRO A 349 -0.03 -23.07 -7.85
CA PRO A 349 -0.01 -23.78 -9.12
C PRO A 349 -0.59 -25.20 -9.04
N LYS A 350 -0.54 -25.86 -7.88
CA LYS A 350 -1.13 -27.20 -7.67
C LYS A 350 -2.65 -27.22 -7.71
N LEU A 351 -3.29 -26.07 -7.49
CA LEU A 351 -4.73 -25.90 -7.40
C LEU A 351 -5.35 -25.29 -8.66
N ASN A 352 -4.54 -24.94 -9.67
CA ASN A 352 -5.00 -24.29 -10.90
C ASN A 352 -6.08 -25.09 -11.67
N THR A 353 -6.09 -26.42 -11.54
CA THR A 353 -7.07 -27.30 -12.20
C THR A 353 -8.38 -27.45 -11.42
N LEU A 354 -8.48 -26.94 -10.18
CA LEU A 354 -9.70 -27.12 -9.37
C LEU A 354 -10.98 -26.59 -10.03
N PRO A 355 -10.99 -25.41 -10.70
CA PRO A 355 -12.22 -24.89 -11.31
C PRO A 355 -12.79 -25.83 -12.37
N SER A 356 -11.95 -26.40 -13.25
CA SER A 356 -12.39 -27.31 -14.30
C SER A 356 -12.89 -28.64 -13.73
N MET A 357 -12.24 -29.16 -12.68
CA MET A 357 -12.67 -30.37 -11.98
C MET A 357 -14.02 -30.19 -11.28
N VAL A 358 -14.21 -29.07 -10.57
CA VAL A 358 -15.50 -28.75 -9.92
C VAL A 358 -16.60 -28.51 -10.94
N HIS A 359 -16.30 -27.84 -12.05
CA HIS A 359 -17.26 -27.67 -13.14
C HIS A 359 -17.73 -29.02 -13.69
N LYS A 360 -16.80 -29.96 -13.90
CA LYS A 360 -17.12 -31.32 -14.35
C LYS A 360 -17.97 -32.09 -13.32
N LEU A 361 -17.70 -31.96 -12.01
CA LEU A 361 -18.56 -32.54 -10.98
C LEU A 361 -19.99 -32.02 -11.04
N ASN A 362 -20.16 -30.71 -11.23
CA ASN A 362 -21.49 -30.10 -11.35
C ASN A 362 -22.23 -30.62 -12.59
N GLN A 363 -21.53 -30.82 -13.72
CA GLN A 363 -22.11 -31.43 -14.93
C GLN A 363 -22.55 -32.89 -14.70
N LEU A 364 -21.85 -33.62 -13.81
CA LEU A 364 -22.19 -34.98 -13.42
C LEU A 364 -23.31 -35.06 -12.37
N GLY A 365 -23.92 -33.92 -11.99
CA GLY A 365 -25.09 -33.86 -11.11
C GLY A 365 -24.79 -33.57 -9.65
N VAL A 366 -23.53 -33.30 -9.28
CA VAL A 366 -23.16 -32.92 -7.92
C VAL A 366 -23.65 -31.50 -7.63
N ASP A 367 -24.58 -31.34 -6.69
CA ASP A 367 -25.15 -30.04 -6.34
C ASP A 367 -25.67 -30.05 -4.90
N ALA A 368 -25.64 -28.89 -4.22
CA ALA A 368 -26.08 -28.75 -2.84
C ALA A 368 -27.60 -28.85 -2.67
N LYS A 369 -28.38 -28.48 -3.68
CA LYS A 369 -29.84 -28.31 -3.59
C LYS A 369 -30.60 -29.27 -4.48
N LYS A 370 -30.17 -29.45 -5.73
CA LYS A 370 -30.81 -30.37 -6.69
C LYS A 370 -30.79 -31.81 -6.19
N THR A 371 -29.80 -32.22 -5.42
CA THR A 371 -29.73 -33.58 -4.85
C THR A 371 -30.68 -33.79 -3.67
N GLN A 372 -31.28 -32.73 -3.11
CA GLN A 372 -32.05 -32.80 -1.86
C GLN A 372 -33.52 -32.42 -2.02
N TYR A 373 -33.82 -31.39 -2.81
CA TYR A 373 -35.14 -30.74 -2.76
C TYR A 373 -35.95 -30.96 -4.05
N PRO A 374 -37.19 -31.48 -3.97
CA PRO A 374 -38.05 -31.70 -5.14
C PRO A 374 -38.36 -30.45 -5.97
N ASN A 375 -38.41 -29.26 -5.37
CA ASN A 375 -38.73 -28.01 -6.07
C ASN A 375 -37.65 -27.55 -7.08
N TYR A 376 -36.50 -28.24 -7.12
CA TYR A 376 -35.47 -28.03 -8.14
C TYR A 376 -35.64 -28.95 -9.36
N HIS A 377 -36.70 -29.75 -9.39
CA HIS A 377 -37.04 -30.68 -10.46
C HIS A 377 -38.44 -30.43 -11.00
N THR A 378 -38.70 -30.89 -12.22
CA THR A 378 -40.03 -30.78 -12.83
C THR A 378 -41.00 -31.70 -12.10
N SER A 379 -42.10 -31.14 -11.57
CA SER A 379 -43.18 -31.92 -10.97
C SER A 379 -43.68 -33.01 -11.95
N PRO A 380 -43.84 -34.28 -11.52
CA PRO A 380 -43.86 -34.77 -10.13
C PRO A 380 -42.52 -35.33 -9.62
N GLY A 381 -41.41 -35.10 -10.32
CA GLY A 381 -40.11 -35.73 -10.03
C GLY A 381 -39.52 -35.33 -8.67
N ILE A 382 -38.90 -36.32 -8.01
CA ILE A 382 -38.10 -36.13 -6.79
C ILE A 382 -36.62 -36.41 -7.06
N PRO A 383 -35.67 -35.91 -6.25
CA PRO A 383 -34.25 -36.12 -6.49
C PRO A 383 -33.84 -37.59 -6.72
N ASN A 384 -34.45 -38.54 -6.00
CA ASN A 384 -34.18 -39.97 -6.14
C ASN A 384 -34.38 -40.49 -7.58
N ASP A 385 -35.33 -39.91 -8.33
CA ASP A 385 -35.66 -40.34 -9.70
C ASP A 385 -34.78 -39.68 -10.78
N GLN A 386 -34.01 -38.65 -10.44
CA GLN A 386 -33.41 -37.73 -11.43
C GLN A 386 -31.95 -38.01 -11.76
N PHE A 387 -31.27 -38.85 -10.97
CA PHE A 387 -29.84 -39.10 -11.12
C PHE A 387 -29.55 -40.56 -11.47
N ASN A 388 -28.80 -40.75 -12.57
CA ASN A 388 -28.37 -42.07 -13.05
C ASN A 388 -27.09 -42.53 -12.31
N SER A 389 -27.06 -43.80 -11.92
CA SER A 389 -25.94 -44.44 -11.22
C SER A 389 -24.69 -44.67 -12.09
N GLN A 390 -24.81 -44.65 -13.43
CA GLN A 390 -23.71 -44.94 -14.37
C GLN A 390 -22.49 -44.01 -14.20
N ASN A 391 -22.70 -42.77 -13.77
CA ASN A 391 -21.63 -41.78 -13.64
C ASN A 391 -20.98 -41.76 -12.23
N LEU A 392 -21.47 -42.56 -11.28
CA LEU A 392 -21.02 -42.50 -9.88
C LEU A 392 -19.54 -42.85 -9.71
N ALA A 393 -19.04 -43.82 -10.46
CA ALA A 393 -17.61 -44.17 -10.43
C ALA A 393 -16.74 -42.96 -10.82
N GLN A 394 -17.11 -42.27 -11.92
CA GLN A 394 -16.40 -41.09 -12.38
C GLN A 394 -16.47 -39.93 -11.37
N VAL A 395 -17.62 -39.74 -10.71
CA VAL A 395 -17.79 -38.72 -9.66
C VAL A 395 -16.89 -39.01 -8.45
N LEU A 396 -16.83 -40.27 -8.01
CA LEU A 396 -16.01 -40.69 -6.88
C LEU A 396 -14.50 -40.59 -7.19
N ASP A 397 -14.09 -40.94 -8.40
CA ASP A 397 -12.70 -40.82 -8.83
C ASP A 397 -12.26 -39.35 -8.91
N LEU A 398 -13.07 -38.50 -9.54
CA LEU A 398 -12.78 -37.07 -9.69
C LEU A 398 -12.75 -36.35 -8.34
N SER A 399 -13.67 -36.67 -7.43
CA SER A 399 -13.67 -36.10 -6.07
C SER A 399 -12.48 -36.60 -5.24
N SER A 400 -12.08 -37.85 -5.39
CA SER A 400 -10.85 -38.38 -4.77
C SER A 400 -9.60 -37.64 -5.27
N GLU A 401 -9.53 -37.30 -6.55
CA GLU A 401 -8.43 -36.51 -7.13
C GLU A 401 -8.40 -35.08 -6.55
N ILE A 402 -9.56 -34.40 -6.46
CA ILE A 402 -9.67 -33.07 -5.85
C ILE A 402 -9.17 -33.10 -4.40
N LEU A 403 -9.65 -34.05 -3.59
CA LEU A 403 -9.24 -34.18 -2.19
C LEU A 403 -7.73 -34.44 -2.05
N THR A 404 -7.13 -35.16 -2.99
CA THR A 404 -5.68 -35.46 -3.01
C THR A 404 -4.84 -34.24 -3.38
N LYS A 405 -5.27 -33.45 -4.38
CA LYS A 405 -4.62 -32.18 -4.74
C LYS A 405 -4.67 -31.19 -3.58
N ILE A 406 -5.83 -31.05 -2.95
CA ILE A 406 -6.00 -30.20 -1.77
C ILE A 406 -5.16 -30.72 -0.60
N TYR A 407 -5.11 -32.02 -0.36
CA TYR A 407 -4.26 -32.60 0.69
C TYR A 407 -2.79 -32.25 0.46
N SER A 408 -2.33 -32.40 -0.78
CA SER A 408 -0.94 -32.08 -1.16
C SER A 408 -0.64 -30.61 -0.94
N TYR A 409 -1.57 -29.72 -1.28
CA TYR A 409 -1.45 -28.31 -0.93
C TYR A 409 -1.43 -28.11 0.59
N ILE A 410 -2.29 -28.77 1.37
CA ILE A 410 -2.37 -28.57 2.84
C ILE A 410 -1.04 -28.90 3.55
N HIS A 411 -0.26 -29.84 3.02
CA HIS A 411 0.98 -30.32 3.65
C HIS A 411 2.27 -29.68 3.12
N GLU A 412 2.17 -28.69 2.23
CA GLU A 412 3.30 -27.79 1.90
C GLU A 412 3.72 -26.93 3.10
#